data_AF-A0A258SRI5-F1
#
_entry.id   AF-A0A258SRI5-F1
#
_cell.length_a   1.000
_cell.length_b   1.000
_cell.length_c   1.000
_cell.angle_alpha   90.00
_cell.angle_beta   90.00
_cell.angle_gamma   90.00
#
_symmetry.space_group_name_H-M   'P 1'
#
loop_
_entity.id
_entity.type
_entity.pdbx_description
1 polymer ?
#
loop_
_entity_poly.entity_id
_entity_poly.type
_entity_poly.pdbx_seq_one_letter_code
_entity_poly.pdbx_strand_id
1 'polypeptide(L)'
;GLCVDACNSVMDKMDYPKDLIRFSTKNGEAQQLTHSQRIINMLRPRVLIYAGLLLIISIGLVVSLANRASFKVDIMRDRGVMARLEAGGNIENVYRMQITNATESARSYQINVIGPKGLSMLNQKLVKVHATSEQLVPISVQMLGDSVNPGMHAIQFEVTALDTQESIIESSVFYMPVE
;
A
#
# COMPACT_ATOMS: atom_id res chain seq x y z
N GLY A 1 2.02 10.57 -38.62
CA GLY A 1 1.50 10.92 -39.95
C GLY A 1 2.62 11.22 -40.92
N LEU A 2 3.54 10.27 -41.15
CA LEU A 2 4.67 10.49 -42.06
C LEU A 2 4.25 10.51 -43.54
N CYS A 3 3.24 9.73 -43.94
CA CYS A 3 2.82 9.67 -45.35
C CYS A 3 2.11 10.95 -45.80
N VAL A 4 1.30 11.57 -44.94
CA VAL A 4 0.63 12.85 -45.25
C VAL A 4 1.65 13.97 -45.37
N ASP A 5 2.66 13.97 -44.49
CA ASP A 5 3.73 14.96 -44.52
C ASP A 5 4.63 14.82 -45.76
N ALA A 6 4.93 13.58 -46.16
CA ALA A 6 5.61 13.29 -47.42
C ALA A 6 4.79 13.73 -48.64
N CYS A 7 3.47 13.50 -48.63
CA CYS A 7 2.58 14.00 -49.69
C CYS A 7 2.59 15.53 -49.72
N ASN A 8 2.40 16.21 -48.59
CA ASN A 8 2.46 17.67 -48.51
C ASN A 8 3.79 18.23 -49.05
N SER A 9 4.90 17.55 -48.79
CA SER A 9 6.23 17.91 -49.34
C SER A 9 6.31 17.81 -50.87
N VAL A 10 5.56 16.90 -51.49
CA VAL A 10 5.44 16.80 -52.95
C VAL A 10 4.49 17.88 -53.48
N MET A 11 3.37 18.13 -52.80
CA MET A 11 2.42 19.19 -53.18
C MET A 11 3.08 20.56 -53.20
N ASP A 12 3.93 20.85 -52.21
CA ASP A 12 4.74 22.07 -52.15
C ASP A 12 5.65 22.25 -53.38
N LYS A 13 6.25 21.16 -53.87
CA LYS A 13 7.12 21.19 -55.05
C LYS A 13 6.36 21.36 -56.36
N MET A 14 5.09 20.97 -56.38
CA MET A 14 4.22 21.01 -57.55
C MET A 14 3.30 22.25 -57.56
N ASP A 15 3.46 23.17 -56.58
CA ASP A 15 2.63 24.36 -56.38
C ASP A 15 1.13 24.04 -56.21
N TYR A 16 0.83 22.93 -55.52
CA TYR A 16 -0.53 22.54 -55.18
C TYR A 16 -0.91 22.96 -53.75
N PRO A 17 -2.21 23.21 -53.46
CA PRO A 17 -2.67 23.53 -52.11
C PRO A 17 -2.33 22.41 -51.11
N LYS A 18 -1.78 22.74 -49.94
CA LYS A 18 -1.48 21.73 -48.89
C LYS A 18 -2.75 21.15 -48.26
N ASP A 19 -2.63 20.01 -47.58
CA ASP A 19 -3.68 19.34 -46.81
C ASP A 19 -4.89 18.83 -47.64
N LEU A 20 -4.65 18.56 -48.93
CA LEU A 20 -5.57 17.80 -49.80
C LEU A 20 -5.75 16.36 -49.31
N ILE A 21 -4.76 15.81 -48.61
CA ILE A 21 -4.83 14.52 -47.91
C ILE A 21 -4.67 14.80 -46.41
N ARG A 22 -5.71 14.58 -45.60
CA ARG A 22 -5.69 14.91 -44.17
C ARG A 22 -6.38 13.85 -43.31
N PHE A 23 -6.02 13.78 -42.04
CA PHE A 23 -6.78 13.01 -41.06
C PHE A 23 -8.01 13.83 -40.62
N SER A 24 -9.19 13.31 -40.93
CA SER A 24 -10.46 13.95 -40.59
C SER A 24 -11.53 12.87 -40.38
N THR A 25 -12.57 13.21 -39.64
CA THR A 25 -13.72 12.32 -39.48
C THR A 25 -14.63 12.46 -40.70
N LYS A 26 -15.37 11.41 -41.08
CA LYS A 26 -16.32 11.48 -42.22
C LYS A 26 -17.28 12.67 -42.12
N ASN A 27 -17.72 13.00 -40.90
CA ASN A 27 -18.58 14.15 -40.66
C ASN A 27 -17.85 15.49 -40.76
N GLY A 28 -16.56 15.55 -40.42
CA GLY A 28 -15.73 16.74 -40.57
C GLY A 28 -15.43 17.08 -42.04
N GLU A 29 -15.22 16.07 -42.88
CA GLU A 29 -15.08 16.24 -44.33
C GLU A 29 -16.41 16.66 -44.97
N ALA A 30 -17.51 15.99 -44.64
CA ALA A 30 -18.84 16.30 -45.19
C ALA A 30 -19.30 17.75 -44.89
N GLN A 31 -18.92 18.27 -43.73
CA GLN A 31 -19.26 19.64 -43.30
C GLN A 31 -18.15 20.67 -43.61
N GLN A 32 -17.08 20.27 -44.32
CA GLN A 32 -15.91 21.10 -44.64
C GLN A 32 -15.39 21.90 -43.43
N LEU A 33 -15.35 21.27 -42.25
CA LEU A 33 -15.04 21.96 -41.01
C LEU A 33 -13.58 22.41 -40.97
N THR A 34 -13.37 23.69 -40.67
CA THR A 34 -12.03 24.21 -40.36
C THR A 34 -11.45 23.51 -39.13
N HIS A 35 -10.12 23.56 -38.98
CA HIS A 35 -9.43 22.94 -37.83
C HIS A 35 -10.02 23.36 -36.48
N SER A 36 -10.34 24.65 -36.31
CA SER A 36 -10.92 25.19 -35.08
C SER A 36 -12.32 24.64 -34.81
N GLN A 37 -13.17 24.52 -35.84
CA GLN A 37 -14.52 23.95 -35.70
C GLN A 37 -14.49 22.44 -35.42
N ARG A 38 -13.48 21.72 -35.90
CA ARG A 38 -13.27 20.30 -35.55
C ARG A 38 -12.94 20.10 -34.08
N ILE A 39 -12.14 20.99 -33.48
CA ILE A 39 -11.80 20.94 -32.04
C ILE A 39 -13.04 21.24 -31.19
N ILE A 40 -13.81 22.26 -31.56
CA ILE A 40 -15.07 22.60 -30.86
C ILE A 40 -16.10 21.47 -30.99
N ASN A 41 -16.19 20.82 -32.15
CA ASN A 41 -17.06 19.66 -32.34
C ASN A 41 -16.55 18.38 -31.65
N MET A 42 -15.28 18.32 -31.25
CA MET A 42 -14.74 17.26 -30.40
C MET A 42 -15.16 17.47 -28.93
N LEU A 43 -15.30 18.72 -28.49
CA LEU A 43 -15.78 19.14 -27.16
C LEU A 43 -17.31 18.96 -26.98
N ARG A 44 -17.88 17.88 -27.54
CA ARG A 44 -19.29 17.54 -27.31
C ARG A 44 -19.52 17.25 -25.82
N PRO A 45 -20.66 17.66 -25.24
CA PRO A 45 -20.97 17.43 -23.83
C PRO A 45 -20.77 15.97 -23.39
N ARG A 46 -21.15 15.01 -24.25
CA ARG A 46 -20.96 13.57 -23.98
C ARG A 46 -19.49 13.17 -23.87
N VAL A 47 -18.61 13.72 -24.70
CA VAL A 47 -17.16 13.44 -24.67
C VAL A 47 -16.56 14.01 -23.38
N LEU A 48 -16.96 15.21 -22.98
CA LEU A 48 -16.54 15.83 -21.72
C LEU A 48 -16.98 15.00 -20.50
N ILE A 49 -18.20 14.45 -20.52
CA ILE A 49 -18.68 13.59 -19.44
C ILE A 49 -17.82 12.32 -19.34
N TYR A 50 -17.56 11.61 -20.45
CA TYR A 50 -16.74 10.41 -20.40
C TYR A 50 -15.29 10.69 -20.03
N ALA A 51 -14.70 11.77 -20.56
CA ALA A 51 -13.36 12.20 -20.21
C ALA A 51 -13.27 12.56 -18.71
N GLY A 52 -14.26 13.28 -18.18
CA GLY A 52 -14.35 13.60 -16.75
C GLY A 52 -14.49 12.36 -15.89
N LEU A 53 -15.36 11.42 -16.26
CA LEU A 53 -15.54 10.15 -15.55
C LEU A 53 -14.23 9.33 -15.52
N LEU A 54 -13.58 9.20 -16.68
CA LEU A 54 -12.31 8.48 -16.80
C LEU A 54 -11.22 9.14 -15.97
N LEU A 55 -11.18 10.48 -15.95
CA LEU A 55 -10.24 11.25 -15.14
C LEU A 55 -10.50 11.04 -13.64
N ILE A 56 -11.77 11.07 -13.20
CA ILE A 56 -12.13 10.80 -11.80
C ILE A 56 -11.67 9.41 -11.37
N ILE A 57 -11.93 8.38 -12.19
CA ILE A 57 -11.52 7.00 -11.89
C ILE A 57 -9.99 6.91 -11.85
N SER A 58 -9.30 7.55 -12.80
CA SER A 58 -7.84 7.55 -12.86
C SER A 58 -7.22 8.22 -11.64
N ILE A 59 -7.75 9.37 -11.20
CA ILE A 59 -7.33 10.03 -9.97
C ILE A 59 -7.60 9.14 -8.76
N GLY A 60 -8.79 8.55 -8.67
CA GLY A 60 -9.14 7.62 -7.59
C GLY A 60 -8.14 6.47 -7.48
N LEU A 61 -7.73 5.90 -8.62
CA LEU A 61 -6.72 4.83 -8.67
C LEU A 61 -5.35 5.32 -8.22
N VAL A 62 -4.89 6.49 -8.67
CA VAL A 62 -3.60 7.07 -8.26
C VAL A 62 -3.59 7.36 -6.76
N VAL A 63 -4.66 7.95 -6.22
CA VAL A 63 -4.79 8.23 -4.78
C VAL A 63 -4.84 6.92 -3.98
N SER A 64 -5.60 5.93 -4.45
CA SER A 64 -5.67 4.61 -3.81
C SER A 64 -4.32 3.91 -3.77
N LEU A 65 -3.51 4.05 -4.83
CA LEU A 65 -2.18 3.45 -4.90
C LEU A 65 -1.18 4.21 -4.02
N ALA A 66 -1.27 5.54 -3.97
CA ALA A 66 -0.43 6.37 -3.11
C ALA A 66 -0.69 6.13 -1.62
N ASN A 67 -1.93 5.81 -1.24
CA ASN A 67 -2.31 5.49 0.15
C ASN A 67 -2.19 4.00 0.49
N ARG A 68 -1.60 3.18 -0.38
CA ARG A 68 -1.40 1.76 -0.10
C ARG A 68 -0.43 1.61 1.07
N ALA A 69 -0.85 0.91 2.13
CA ALA A 69 -0.01 0.63 3.29
C ALA A 69 1.33 0.00 2.87
N SER A 70 2.43 0.49 3.44
CA SER A 70 3.77 0.07 3.02
C SER A 70 4.15 -1.31 3.56
N PHE A 71 3.48 -1.76 4.60
CA PHE A 71 3.73 -3.04 5.26
C PHE A 71 2.47 -3.56 5.93
N LYS A 72 2.47 -4.86 6.22
CA LYS A 72 1.41 -5.54 6.97
C LYS A 72 2.04 -6.31 8.12
N VAL A 73 1.33 -6.37 9.25
CA VAL A 73 1.71 -7.15 10.42
C VAL A 73 0.55 -8.09 10.75
N ASP A 74 0.85 -9.35 11.00
CA ASP A 74 -0.10 -10.34 11.49
C ASP A 74 0.49 -11.00 12.74
N ILE A 75 -0.34 -11.23 13.76
CA ILE A 75 0.09 -11.80 15.04
C ILE A 75 -0.58 -13.14 15.23
N MET A 76 0.23 -14.18 15.10
CA MET A 76 -0.19 -15.55 15.30
C MET A 76 0.25 -16.01 16.67
N ARG A 77 -0.71 -16.21 17.58
CA ARG A 77 -0.44 -16.92 18.83
C ARG A 77 -0.43 -18.41 18.58
N ASP A 78 0.64 -19.09 18.97
CA ASP A 78 0.64 -20.55 18.98
C ASP A 78 -0.33 -21.04 20.05
N ARG A 79 -1.37 -21.77 19.62
CA ARG A 79 -2.37 -22.33 20.54
C ARG A 79 -1.83 -23.53 21.32
N GLY A 80 -0.70 -24.11 20.90
CA GLY A 80 -0.10 -25.31 21.50
C GLY A 80 0.99 -25.04 22.55
N VAL A 81 1.48 -23.81 22.68
CA VAL A 81 2.51 -23.47 23.66
C VAL A 81 1.82 -23.01 24.94
N MET A 82 1.61 -23.97 25.86
CA MET A 82 1.24 -23.63 27.25
C MET A 82 2.30 -22.71 27.83
N ALA A 83 1.89 -21.67 28.54
CA ALA A 83 2.77 -20.69 29.18
C ALA A 83 3.93 -21.43 29.88
N ARG A 84 5.17 -21.10 29.49
CA ARG A 84 6.33 -21.76 30.07
C ARG A 84 6.61 -21.06 31.40
N LEU A 85 6.53 -21.81 32.50
CA LEU A 85 7.07 -21.34 33.77
C LEU A 85 8.60 -21.35 33.63
N GLU A 86 9.18 -20.16 33.62
CA GLU A 86 10.62 -20.02 33.72
C GLU A 86 11.04 -20.14 35.20
N ALA A 87 12.27 -20.58 35.45
CA ALA A 87 12.76 -20.95 36.79
C ALA A 87 12.75 -19.81 37.85
N GLY A 88 12.37 -18.59 37.45
CA GLY A 88 12.25 -17.40 38.30
C GLY A 88 10.83 -16.98 38.68
N GLY A 89 9.79 -17.77 38.37
CA GLY A 89 8.39 -17.43 38.72
C GLY A 89 7.72 -16.41 37.78
N ASN A 90 8.38 -16.07 36.66
CA ASN A 90 7.83 -15.20 35.64
C ASN A 90 7.08 -16.01 34.57
N ILE A 91 5.99 -15.45 34.07
CA ILE A 91 5.16 -16.07 33.04
C ILE A 91 5.60 -15.54 31.67
N GLU A 92 6.03 -16.44 30.79
CA GLU A 92 6.40 -16.13 29.41
C GLU A 92 5.32 -16.60 28.44
N ASN A 93 4.88 -15.71 27.54
CA ASN A 93 4.02 -16.02 26.40
C ASN A 93 4.80 -15.78 25.11
N VAL A 94 4.76 -16.78 24.21
CA VAL A 94 5.44 -16.73 22.91
C VAL A 94 4.43 -16.47 21.80
N TYR A 95 4.74 -15.49 20.94
CA TYR A 95 3.96 -15.09 19.78
C TYR A 95 4.82 -15.23 18.53
N ARG A 96 4.17 -15.49 17.38
CA ARG A 96 4.81 -15.40 16.07
C ARG A 96 4.22 -14.20 15.35
N MET A 97 5.05 -13.19 15.11
CA MET A 97 4.66 -12.01 14.33
C MET A 97 5.14 -12.20 12.89
N GLN A 98 4.23 -12.09 11.95
CA GLN A 98 4.50 -12.13 10.52
C GLN A 98 4.52 -10.71 10.00
N ILE A 99 5.70 -10.23 9.57
CA ILE A 99 5.87 -8.88 9.02
C ILE A 99 6.08 -9.02 7.52
N THR A 100 5.15 -8.46 6.75
CA THR A 100 5.20 -8.44 5.28
C THR A 100 5.62 -7.04 4.82
N ASN A 101 6.81 -6.92 4.23
CA ASN A 101 7.26 -5.66 3.61
C ASN A 101 6.75 -5.59 2.17
N ALA A 102 5.84 -4.65 1.88
CA ALA A 102 5.26 -4.48 0.54
C ALA A 102 6.06 -3.49 -0.34
N THR A 103 7.21 -3.02 0.13
CA THR A 103 8.06 -2.05 -0.58
C THR A 103 9.24 -2.71 -1.30
N GLU A 104 9.79 -1.99 -2.30
CA GLU A 104 10.94 -2.44 -3.10
C GLU A 104 12.30 -2.23 -2.40
N SER A 105 12.29 -1.69 -1.19
CA SER A 105 13.48 -1.44 -0.36
C SER A 105 13.45 -2.28 0.91
N ALA A 106 14.61 -2.72 1.41
CA ALA A 106 14.70 -3.32 2.73
C ALA A 106 14.40 -2.26 3.81
N ARG A 107 13.55 -2.60 4.78
CA ARG A 107 13.10 -1.67 5.84
C ARG A 107 13.34 -2.27 7.21
N SER A 108 13.56 -1.38 8.18
CA SER A 108 13.71 -1.73 9.59
C SER A 108 12.45 -1.32 10.35
N TYR A 109 11.90 -2.26 11.10
CA TYR A 109 10.71 -2.09 11.91
C TYR A 109 11.08 -2.17 13.39
N GLN A 110 10.55 -1.25 14.18
CA GLN A 110 10.61 -1.29 15.63
C GLN A 110 9.34 -1.90 16.18
N ILE A 111 9.47 -2.83 17.11
CA ILE A 111 8.36 -3.54 17.75
C ILE A 111 8.31 -3.12 19.21
N ASN A 112 7.18 -2.57 19.61
CA ASN A 112 6.85 -2.24 20.99
C ASN A 112 5.64 -3.07 21.44
N VAL A 113 5.53 -3.28 22.74
CA VAL A 113 4.36 -3.93 23.34
C VAL A 113 3.78 -3.00 24.40
N ILE A 114 2.47 -2.83 24.35
CA ILE A 114 1.68 -1.98 25.23
C ILE A 114 0.72 -2.90 25.99
N GLY A 115 0.71 -2.80 27.31
CA GLY A 115 -0.05 -3.71 28.15
C GLY A 115 -0.04 -3.32 29.63
N PRO A 116 -0.46 -4.24 30.51
CA PRO A 116 -0.50 -4.02 31.96
C PRO A 116 0.89 -3.73 32.54
N LYS A 117 0.93 -3.09 33.71
CA LYS A 117 2.18 -2.80 34.42
C LYS A 117 2.95 -4.09 34.69
N GLY A 118 4.26 -4.08 34.41
CA GLY A 118 5.14 -5.24 34.59
C GLY A 118 5.30 -6.13 33.35
N LEU A 119 4.66 -5.78 32.23
CA LEU A 119 4.87 -6.46 30.95
C LEU A 119 6.16 -5.97 30.27
N SER A 120 7.00 -6.91 29.85
CA SER A 120 8.27 -6.64 29.18
C SER A 120 8.48 -7.60 28.02
N MET A 121 9.16 -7.12 26.96
CA MET A 121 9.55 -7.95 25.83
C MET A 121 11.00 -8.39 26.01
N LEU A 122 11.25 -9.70 25.91
CA LEU A 122 12.58 -10.29 26.09
C LEU A 122 13.45 -10.21 24.83
N ASN A 123 12.83 -10.36 23.66
CA ASN A 123 13.53 -10.50 22.38
C ASN A 123 13.66 -9.18 21.59
N GLN A 124 14.30 -9.28 20.42
CA GLN A 124 14.69 -8.16 19.56
C GLN A 124 13.55 -7.17 19.29
N LYS A 125 13.80 -5.90 19.61
CA LYS A 125 12.90 -4.77 19.34
C LYS A 125 12.99 -4.23 17.91
N LEU A 126 13.99 -4.65 17.14
CA LEU A 126 14.29 -4.08 15.82
C LEU A 126 14.54 -5.20 14.83
N VAL A 127 13.73 -5.26 13.78
CA VAL A 127 13.76 -6.30 12.76
C VAL A 127 13.92 -5.67 11.38
N LYS A 128 14.90 -6.15 10.62
CA LYS A 128 15.11 -5.73 9.23
C LYS A 128 14.50 -6.77 8.29
N VAL A 129 13.55 -6.35 7.46
CA VAL A 129 12.87 -7.19 6.46
C VAL A 129 13.31 -6.75 5.07
N HIS A 130 13.62 -7.72 4.21
CA HIS A 130 14.06 -7.45 2.84
C HIS A 130 12.93 -6.87 1.99
N ALA A 131 13.28 -6.32 0.83
CA ALA A 131 12.33 -5.81 -0.15
C ALA A 131 11.35 -6.90 -0.58
N THR A 132 10.05 -6.57 -0.63
CA THR A 132 8.98 -7.45 -1.14
C THR A 132 9.03 -8.86 -0.53
N SER A 133 9.35 -8.93 0.75
CA SER A 133 9.56 -10.18 1.47
C SER A 133 8.75 -10.21 2.75
N GLU A 134 8.60 -11.42 3.27
CA GLU A 134 7.91 -11.66 4.52
C GLU A 134 8.85 -12.38 5.50
N GLN A 135 8.79 -11.96 6.76
CA GLN A 135 9.62 -12.53 7.81
C GLN A 135 8.79 -12.85 9.03
N LEU A 136 8.96 -14.08 9.52
CA LEU A 136 8.39 -14.54 10.78
C LEU A 136 9.36 -14.23 11.92
N VAL A 137 8.88 -13.47 12.90
CA VAL A 137 9.63 -13.01 14.06
C VAL A 137 9.02 -13.65 15.31
N PRO A 138 9.75 -14.52 16.02
CA PRO A 138 9.30 -15.02 17.32
C PRO A 138 9.46 -13.93 18.38
N ILE A 139 8.36 -13.59 19.06
CA ILE A 139 8.33 -12.57 20.12
C ILE A 139 7.97 -13.25 21.43
N SER A 140 8.85 -13.08 22.41
CA SER A 140 8.62 -13.52 23.79
C SER A 140 8.25 -12.32 24.66
N VAL A 141 7.09 -12.40 25.30
CA VAL A 141 6.60 -11.40 26.25
C VAL A 141 6.56 -12.03 27.64
N GLN A 142 7.12 -11.34 28.62
CA GLN A 142 7.21 -11.79 30.00
C GLN A 142 6.48 -10.81 30.93
N MET A 143 5.84 -11.36 31.95
CA MET A 143 5.22 -10.61 33.03
C MET A 143 5.62 -11.22 34.38
N LEU A 144 5.82 -10.36 35.38
CA LEU A 144 6.09 -10.77 36.75
C LEU A 144 4.81 -11.39 37.37
N GLY A 145 4.91 -12.61 37.92
CA GLY A 145 3.77 -13.40 38.41
C GLY A 145 2.93 -12.73 39.51
N ASP A 146 3.52 -11.85 40.33
CA ASP A 146 2.81 -11.17 41.42
C ASP A 146 2.08 -9.87 41.00
N SER A 147 2.19 -9.46 39.73
CA SER A 147 1.76 -8.12 39.31
C SER A 147 0.28 -8.03 38.92
N VAL A 148 -0.36 -9.16 38.56
CA VAL A 148 -1.68 -9.15 37.93
C VAL A 148 -2.50 -10.40 38.31
N ASN A 149 -3.82 -10.26 38.40
CA ASN A 149 -4.72 -11.37 38.62
C ASN A 149 -4.63 -12.42 37.49
N PRO A 150 -4.79 -13.71 37.80
CA PRO A 150 -4.90 -14.76 36.79
C PRO A 150 -6.01 -14.48 35.77
N GLY A 151 -5.77 -14.82 34.51
CA GLY A 151 -6.72 -14.58 33.43
C GLY A 151 -6.11 -14.08 32.12
N MET A 152 -6.99 -13.55 31.26
CA MET A 152 -6.63 -13.00 29.95
C MET A 152 -6.46 -11.49 30.05
N HIS A 153 -5.28 -11.00 29.69
CA HIS A 153 -4.96 -9.58 29.66
C HIS A 153 -4.81 -9.11 28.22
N ALA A 154 -5.53 -8.06 27.84
CA ALA A 154 -5.38 -7.46 26.53
C ALA A 154 -4.00 -6.79 26.41
N ILE A 155 -3.29 -7.11 25.33
CA ILE A 155 -2.01 -6.49 24.98
C ILE A 155 -2.09 -6.01 23.53
N GLN A 156 -1.31 -4.98 23.22
CA GLN A 156 -1.19 -4.44 21.88
C GLN A 156 0.26 -4.44 21.46
N PHE A 157 0.53 -4.89 20.25
CA PHE A 157 1.83 -4.76 19.63
C PHE A 157 1.79 -3.58 18.68
N GLU A 158 2.66 -2.61 18.92
CA GLU A 158 2.86 -1.48 18.04
C GLU A 158 4.11 -1.74 17.20
N VAL A 159 3.94 -1.80 15.88
CA VAL A 159 5.04 -1.97 14.94
C VAL A 159 5.20 -0.68 14.16
N THR A 160 6.35 -0.02 14.30
CA THR A 160 6.66 1.25 13.66
C THR A 160 7.74 1.06 12.61
N ALA A 161 7.49 1.49 11.37
CA ALA A 161 8.53 1.58 10.36
C ALA A 161 9.44 2.78 10.66
N LEU A 162 10.74 2.55 10.83
CA LEU A 162 11.68 3.61 11.22
C LEU A 162 11.90 4.69 10.13
N ASP A 163 11.64 4.33 8.87
CA ASP A 163 11.84 5.20 7.71
C ASP A 163 10.65 6.16 7.50
N THR A 164 9.43 5.63 7.52
CA THR A 164 8.21 6.40 7.23
C THR A 164 7.45 6.87 8.47
N GLN A 165 7.87 6.43 9.67
CA GLN A 165 7.12 6.59 10.94
C GLN A 165 5.68 6.06 10.90
N GLU A 166 5.33 5.25 9.91
CA GLU A 166 4.05 4.56 9.81
C GLU A 166 3.99 3.50 10.92
N SER A 167 2.95 3.55 11.75
CA SER A 167 2.72 2.59 12.83
C SER A 167 1.46 1.76 12.58
N ILE A 168 1.56 0.47 12.86
CA ILE A 168 0.44 -0.48 12.83
C ILE A 168 0.30 -1.06 14.23
N ILE A 169 -0.91 -1.02 14.78
CA ILE A 169 -1.23 -1.54 16.11
C ILE A 169 -2.08 -2.79 15.92
N GLU A 170 -1.57 -3.92 16.43
CA GLU A 170 -2.28 -5.20 16.40
C GLU A 170 -2.60 -5.67 17.82
N SER A 171 -3.85 -6.11 18.02
CA SER A 171 -4.34 -6.53 19.34
C SER A 171 -4.10 -8.02 19.57
N SER A 172 -3.67 -8.38 20.77
CA SER A 172 -3.45 -9.75 21.20
C SER A 172 -3.82 -9.92 22.67
N VAL A 173 -3.69 -11.14 23.18
CA VAL A 173 -4.03 -11.49 24.56
C VAL A 173 -2.84 -12.20 25.20
N PHE A 174 -2.47 -11.72 26.38
CA PHE A 174 -1.53 -12.36 27.30
C PHE A 174 -2.29 -13.28 28.24
N TYR A 175 -1.88 -14.54 28.29
CA TYR A 175 -2.50 -15.53 29.16
C TYR A 175 -1.67 -15.70 30.44
N MET A 176 -2.32 -15.47 31.57
CA MET A 176 -1.80 -15.76 32.88
C MET A 176 -2.50 -17.02 33.41
N PRO A 177 -1.76 -18.10 33.71
CA PRO A 177 -2.34 -19.32 34.22
C PRO A 177 -3.06 -19.06 35.55
N VAL A 178 -4.22 -19.70 35.70
CA VAL A 178 -4.93 -19.83 36.97
C VAL A 178 -4.31 -20.98 37.74
N GLU A 179 -3.86 -20.71 38.97
CA GLU A 179 -3.55 -21.76 39.96
C GLU A 179 -4.83 -22.48 40.41
#